data_AF-A0A9W5W7Q9-F1
#
_entry.id   AF-A0A9W5W7Q9-F1
#
_cell.length_a   1.000
_cell.length_b   1.000
_cell.length_c   1.000
_cell.angle_alpha   90.00
_cell.angle_beta   90.00
_cell.angle_gamma   90.00
#
_symmetry.space_group_name_H-M   'P 1'
#
loop_
_entity.id
_entity.type
_entity.pdbx_description
1 polymer ?
#
loop_
_entity_poly.entity_id
_entity_poly.type
_entity_poly.pdbx_seq_one_letter_code
_entity_poly.pdbx_strand_id
1 'polypeptide(L)'
;MKITCFLGKRSLLRSSISIIPYYSTNRIKTNDMQMLTADKEAIETDMRRNWEQQPLTTIRKWAAFGLAALMASSAALSPCSAAVPTAHSEAKPASAKEPTEAERMAQRRNIFEQTSTLTGIPWYYLAAIDQYERTLTKARPKARPVSGGLLSIYIPPSRWSGALNPDEAETSLAAIRHFGGIGRDGDGDGKADRLNDADVMYTIASHVLAHGTATDDFAIGLWEYYRNTRAVQRVMQFSRLYDAFDRLDLFEHAFPLPVRANYSYRSTWGARRGWGGYRIHEGTDIFAGYGVPVRSTCYGIVEVKGWNPFGGWRIGIRDLDNVYHYYAHLSGFERKVAVGDIVTPGQTIGWVGSSGYGKPGTSGKFPPHLHYGVYRDRGLVEWAFDPYPSLKSWEQEEWRKIRGKKNK
;
A
#
# COMPACT_ATOMS: atom_id res chain seq x y z
N MET A 1 -27.62 85.85 -4.13
CA MET A 1 -26.63 84.75 -4.12
C MET A 1 -26.77 84.01 -2.80
N LYS A 2 -26.72 82.67 -2.84
CA LYS A 2 -27.37 81.72 -1.93
C LYS A 2 -26.89 81.77 -0.47
N ILE A 3 -27.88 81.59 0.41
CA ILE A 3 -27.82 81.48 1.86
C ILE A 3 -27.61 80.00 2.27
N THR A 4 -26.81 79.83 3.31
CA THR A 4 -26.51 78.60 4.07
C THR A 4 -27.65 78.12 4.98
N CYS A 5 -27.56 76.82 5.33
CA CYS A 5 -28.07 76.15 6.54
C CYS A 5 -29.47 75.50 6.45
N PHE A 6 -29.57 74.16 6.63
CA PHE A 6 -29.85 73.56 7.95
C PHE A 6 -29.83 72.02 7.93
N LEU A 7 -29.62 71.47 9.12
CA LEU A 7 -29.37 70.08 9.51
C LEU A 7 -30.52 69.09 9.22
N GLY A 8 -30.15 67.80 9.14
CA GLY A 8 -30.80 66.80 10.00
C GLY A 8 -30.98 65.40 9.41
N LYS A 9 -30.26 64.39 9.92
CA LYS A 9 -30.81 63.30 10.76
C LYS A 9 -29.83 62.13 10.92
N ARG A 10 -29.81 61.61 12.14
CA ARG A 10 -29.11 60.42 12.65
C ARG A 10 -29.84 59.11 12.31
N SER A 11 -29.09 58.01 12.43
CA SER A 11 -29.48 56.67 12.94
C SER A 11 -30.23 55.73 11.98
N LEU A 12 -29.98 54.42 11.87
CA LEU A 12 -29.02 53.45 12.42
C LEU A 12 -29.22 52.11 11.65
N LEU A 13 -28.22 51.21 11.72
CA LEU A 13 -28.28 49.73 11.64
C LEU A 13 -28.55 49.02 10.30
N ARG A 14 -27.53 48.31 9.81
CA ARG A 14 -27.59 46.83 9.63
C ARG A 14 -26.19 46.20 9.49
N SER A 15 -26.07 45.06 10.16
CA SER A 15 -25.02 44.04 10.26
C SER A 15 -24.19 43.75 9.00
N SER A 16 -22.86 43.70 9.16
CA SER A 16 -21.90 43.23 8.17
C SER A 16 -21.44 41.80 8.47
N ILE A 17 -21.64 40.90 7.51
CA ILE A 17 -20.92 39.62 7.41
C ILE A 17 -19.68 39.91 6.54
N SER A 18 -18.49 39.85 7.15
CA SER A 18 -17.22 40.03 6.44
C SER A 18 -16.73 38.70 5.86
N ILE A 19 -16.55 38.73 4.54
CA ILE A 19 -15.77 37.80 3.73
C ILE A 19 -14.29 38.00 4.08
N ILE A 20 -13.54 36.92 4.33
CA ILE A 20 -12.07 36.95 4.48
C ILE A 20 -11.43 36.33 3.22
N PRO A 21 -10.39 36.95 2.63
CA PRO A 21 -9.88 36.59 1.32
C PRO A 21 -8.74 35.55 1.33
N TYR A 22 -8.53 35.00 0.14
CA TYR A 22 -7.43 34.17 -0.35
C TYR A 22 -6.03 34.57 0.15
N TYR A 23 -5.18 33.58 0.47
CA TYR A 23 -3.73 33.76 0.62
C TYR A 23 -2.93 33.07 -0.49
N SER A 24 -2.03 33.89 -1.04
CA SER A 24 -1.03 33.63 -2.07
C SER A 24 0.17 32.83 -1.55
N THR A 25 0.85 32.19 -2.51
CA THR A 25 2.13 31.47 -2.46
C THR A 25 3.24 32.12 -1.61
N ASN A 26 3.74 31.39 -0.59
CA ASN A 26 5.16 31.08 -0.35
C ASN A 26 5.40 30.54 1.08
N ARG A 27 6.26 29.50 1.15
CA ARG A 27 7.12 29.16 2.30
C ARG A 27 6.46 28.45 3.50
N ILE A 28 6.11 27.18 3.33
CA ILE A 28 5.86 26.25 4.45
C ILE A 28 7.21 25.98 5.14
N LYS A 29 7.37 26.49 6.37
CA LYS A 29 8.51 26.22 7.24
C LYS A 29 8.38 24.82 7.86
N THR A 30 9.51 24.16 8.01
CA THR A 30 9.76 22.78 8.46
C THR A 30 9.40 22.43 9.93
N ASN A 31 8.40 23.06 10.55
CA ASN A 31 8.12 22.86 11.98
C ASN A 31 6.87 22.03 12.33
N ASP A 32 5.96 21.77 11.39
CA ASP A 32 4.72 21.02 11.73
C ASP A 32 4.89 19.49 11.70
N MET A 33 6.07 18.99 11.32
CA MET A 33 6.37 17.56 11.33
C MET A 33 7.09 17.10 12.61
N GLN A 34 7.46 18.03 13.51
CA GLN A 34 8.08 17.70 14.81
C GLN A 34 7.06 17.44 15.93
N MET A 35 5.80 17.90 15.80
CA MET A 35 4.77 17.63 16.82
C MET A 35 4.25 16.19 16.79
N LEU A 36 4.25 15.52 15.63
CA LEU A 36 3.77 14.14 15.50
C LEU A 36 4.73 13.07 16.05
N THR A 37 5.97 13.44 16.39
CA THR A 37 6.93 12.55 17.07
C THR A 37 6.94 12.71 18.59
N ALA A 38 6.52 13.86 19.11
CA ALA A 38 6.49 14.13 20.56
C ALA A 38 5.33 13.39 21.27
N ASP A 39 4.20 13.17 20.59
CA ASP A 39 3.05 12.45 21.17
C ASP A 39 3.27 10.93 21.31
N LYS A 40 4.30 10.35 20.67
CA LYS A 40 4.60 8.92 20.81
C LYS A 40 5.29 8.57 22.14
N GLU A 41 6.13 9.46 22.68
CA GLU A 41 6.80 9.23 23.96
C GLU A 41 5.86 9.46 25.16
N ALA A 42 4.85 10.32 25.01
CA ALA A 42 3.85 10.60 26.05
C ALA A 42 2.87 9.44 26.27
N ILE A 43 2.43 8.77 25.19
CA ILE A 43 1.47 7.66 25.26
C ILE A 43 2.12 6.37 25.82
N GLU A 44 3.39 6.13 25.52
CA GLU A 44 4.12 4.93 25.97
C GLU A 44 4.46 4.97 27.47
N THR A 45 4.58 6.18 28.03
CA THR A 45 4.84 6.40 29.46
C THR A 45 3.57 6.21 30.32
N ASP A 46 2.39 6.53 29.78
CA ASP A 46 1.11 6.42 30.49
C ASP A 46 0.58 4.97 30.54
N MET A 47 0.83 4.18 29.49
CA MET A 47 0.47 2.75 29.46
C MET A 47 1.30 1.89 30.43
N ARG A 48 2.53 2.30 30.77
CA ARG A 48 3.35 1.61 31.79
C ARG A 48 2.86 1.83 33.21
N ARG A 49 2.19 2.95 33.50
CA ARG A 49 1.71 3.28 34.85
C ARG A 49 0.46 2.50 35.26
N ASN A 50 -0.40 2.16 34.30
CA ASN A 50 -1.67 1.48 34.56
C ASN A 50 -1.59 -0.06 34.61
N TRP A 51 -0.47 -0.67 34.21
CA TRP A 51 -0.32 -2.13 34.18
C TRP A 51 0.18 -2.74 35.51
N GLU A 52 0.71 -1.94 36.45
CA GLU A 52 1.28 -2.43 37.72
C GLU A 52 0.30 -2.49 38.91
N GLN A 53 -1.02 -2.33 38.72
CA GLN A 53 -1.98 -2.26 39.84
C GLN A 53 -3.25 -3.14 39.74
N GLN A 54 -3.14 -4.43 39.37
CA GLN A 54 -4.29 -5.35 39.50
C GLN A 54 -3.87 -6.72 40.07
N PRO A 55 -4.44 -7.18 41.21
CA PRO A 55 -4.14 -8.49 41.80
C PRO A 55 -4.92 -9.65 41.15
N LEU A 56 -4.27 -10.82 41.13
CA LEU A 56 -4.76 -12.08 40.57
C LEU A 56 -5.77 -12.78 41.49
N THR A 57 -7.01 -12.98 41.04
CA THR A 57 -7.86 -14.09 41.53
C THR A 57 -8.86 -14.63 40.49
N THR A 58 -8.79 -15.95 40.30
CA THR A 58 -9.92 -16.89 40.09
C THR A 58 -10.26 -17.41 38.68
N ILE A 59 -9.88 -18.68 38.53
CA ILE A 59 -10.27 -19.75 37.60
C ILE A 59 -11.77 -20.12 37.73
N ARG A 60 -12.48 -20.39 36.61
CA ARG A 60 -13.38 -21.57 36.44
C ARG A 60 -14.05 -21.71 35.06
N LYS A 61 -13.79 -22.88 34.44
CA LYS A 61 -14.69 -23.86 33.79
C LYS A 61 -15.95 -23.37 33.05
N TRP A 62 -16.08 -23.80 31.78
CA TRP A 62 -17.27 -24.50 31.25
C TRP A 62 -16.87 -25.44 30.10
N ALA A 63 -17.23 -26.71 30.21
CA ALA A 63 -17.20 -27.73 29.16
C ALA A 63 -18.60 -28.35 29.11
N ALA A 64 -19.16 -28.53 27.92
CA ALA A 64 -20.46 -29.18 27.72
C ALA A 64 -20.39 -30.19 26.57
N PHE A 65 -20.95 -31.37 26.88
CA PHE A 65 -21.39 -32.51 26.05
C PHE A 65 -22.14 -32.07 24.77
N GLY A 66 -22.24 -32.81 23.66
CA GLY A 66 -22.08 -34.22 23.30
C GLY A 66 -23.19 -34.57 22.29
N LEU A 67 -22.96 -35.42 21.27
CA LEU A 67 -23.93 -36.41 20.75
C LEU A 67 -23.32 -37.34 19.68
N ALA A 68 -23.93 -38.52 19.57
CA ALA A 68 -23.40 -39.76 19.01
C ALA A 68 -23.87 -40.10 17.57
N ALA A 69 -23.28 -41.20 17.10
CA ALA A 69 -23.35 -41.89 15.81
C ALA A 69 -24.72 -42.26 15.23
N LEU A 70 -24.75 -42.47 13.90
CA LEU A 70 -25.63 -43.43 13.23
C LEU A 70 -24.90 -44.13 12.07
N MET A 71 -25.08 -45.45 12.01
CA MET A 71 -24.55 -46.42 11.04
C MET A 71 -25.72 -47.02 10.22
N ALA A 72 -25.35 -47.72 9.14
CA ALA A 72 -26.12 -48.56 8.22
C ALA A 72 -26.63 -47.81 6.96
N SER A 73 -26.58 -48.35 5.74
CA SER A 73 -26.67 -49.76 5.33
C SER A 73 -26.05 -49.99 3.94
N SER A 74 -25.44 -51.15 3.75
CA SER A 74 -25.06 -51.76 2.47
C SER A 74 -26.26 -52.40 1.78
N ALA A 75 -26.39 -52.25 0.45
CA ALA A 75 -27.30 -53.06 -0.37
C ALA A 75 -26.69 -53.40 -1.74
N ALA A 76 -27.07 -54.59 -2.20
CA ALA A 76 -26.46 -55.44 -3.22
C ALA A 76 -26.55 -54.97 -4.68
N LEU A 77 -25.64 -55.53 -5.47
CA LEU A 77 -25.63 -55.57 -6.94
C LEU A 77 -26.76 -56.44 -7.52
N SER A 78 -27.33 -56.01 -8.65
CA SER A 78 -27.72 -56.90 -9.76
C SER A 78 -27.83 -56.11 -11.08
N PRO A 79 -27.57 -56.75 -12.24
CA PRO A 79 -27.36 -56.05 -13.50
C PRO A 79 -28.65 -55.95 -14.31
N CYS A 80 -28.94 -54.76 -14.85
CA CYS A 80 -29.95 -54.57 -15.89
C CYS A 80 -29.27 -54.06 -17.15
N SER A 81 -29.35 -54.87 -18.21
CA SER A 81 -28.96 -54.53 -19.57
C SER A 81 -30.02 -53.60 -20.16
N ALA A 82 -29.63 -52.43 -20.63
CA ALA A 82 -30.45 -51.62 -21.53
C ALA A 82 -29.57 -50.73 -22.42
N ALA A 83 -29.71 -51.00 -23.72
CA ALA A 83 -29.42 -50.22 -24.92
C ALA A 83 -28.62 -48.90 -24.80
N VAL A 84 -27.53 -48.84 -25.57
CA VAL A 84 -26.80 -47.63 -25.93
C VAL A 84 -27.67 -46.74 -26.84
N PRO A 85 -28.01 -45.50 -26.45
CA PRO A 85 -28.30 -44.46 -27.42
C PRO A 85 -26.99 -43.78 -27.82
N THR A 86 -26.78 -43.65 -29.12
CA THR A 86 -25.70 -42.86 -29.71
C THR A 86 -25.81 -41.41 -29.26
N ALA A 87 -25.03 -41.04 -28.25
CA ALA A 87 -24.82 -39.65 -27.87
C ALA A 87 -23.95 -38.97 -28.93
N HIS A 88 -24.51 -37.97 -29.60
CA HIS A 88 -23.72 -36.99 -30.30
C HIS A 88 -22.73 -36.38 -29.30
N SER A 89 -21.44 -36.57 -29.59
CA SER A 89 -20.33 -35.95 -28.88
C SER A 89 -20.39 -34.44 -29.08
N GLU A 90 -21.10 -33.72 -28.21
CA GLU A 90 -20.81 -32.31 -28.00
C GLU A 90 -19.37 -32.21 -27.51
N ALA A 91 -18.53 -31.59 -28.35
CA ALA A 91 -17.15 -31.32 -28.03
C ALA A 91 -17.11 -30.48 -26.74
N LYS A 92 -16.66 -31.12 -25.66
CA LYS A 92 -16.31 -30.48 -24.40
C LYS A 92 -15.46 -29.25 -24.72
N PRO A 93 -15.85 -28.02 -24.34
CA PRO A 93 -15.07 -26.83 -24.66
C PRO A 93 -13.68 -27.04 -24.08
N ALA A 94 -12.68 -26.90 -24.96
CA ALA A 94 -11.28 -26.97 -24.56
C ALA A 94 -11.09 -26.04 -23.37
N SER A 95 -10.60 -26.57 -22.25
CA SER A 95 -10.24 -25.79 -21.07
C SER A 95 -9.35 -24.64 -21.51
N ALA A 96 -9.90 -23.42 -21.51
CA ALA A 96 -9.15 -22.22 -21.82
C ALA A 96 -8.01 -22.15 -20.81
N LYS A 97 -6.76 -22.07 -21.31
CA LYS A 97 -5.58 -21.90 -20.47
C LYS A 97 -5.78 -20.63 -19.64
N GLU A 98 -5.53 -20.71 -18.33
CA GLU A 98 -5.56 -19.52 -17.48
C GLU A 98 -4.61 -18.45 -18.05
N PRO A 99 -5.03 -17.17 -18.11
CA PRO A 99 -4.20 -16.11 -18.67
C PRO A 99 -2.93 -15.95 -17.84
N THR A 100 -1.81 -15.75 -18.55
CA THR A 100 -0.51 -15.43 -17.97
C THR A 100 -0.56 -14.11 -17.22
N GLU A 101 0.39 -13.89 -16.30
CA GLU A 101 0.44 -12.61 -15.55
C GLU A 101 0.61 -11.39 -16.47
N ALA A 102 1.37 -11.53 -17.56
CA ALA A 102 1.54 -10.46 -18.55
C ALA A 102 0.21 -10.13 -19.25
N GLU A 103 -0.57 -11.15 -19.63
CA GLU A 103 -1.90 -10.96 -20.23
C GLU A 103 -2.86 -10.31 -19.23
N ARG A 104 -2.86 -10.75 -17.97
CA ARG A 104 -3.68 -10.11 -16.92
C ARG A 104 -3.31 -8.65 -16.71
N MET A 105 -2.01 -8.31 -16.69
CA MET A 105 -1.56 -6.92 -16.60
C MET A 105 -2.00 -6.09 -17.80
N ALA A 106 -1.91 -6.65 -19.02
CA ALA A 106 -2.39 -5.97 -20.22
C ALA A 106 -3.91 -5.71 -20.18
N GLN A 107 -4.70 -6.68 -19.72
CA GLN A 107 -6.14 -6.52 -19.53
C GLN A 107 -6.47 -5.44 -18.47
N ARG A 108 -5.76 -5.43 -17.34
CA ARG A 108 -5.87 -4.37 -16.33
C ARG A 108 -5.55 -3.00 -16.91
N ARG A 109 -4.46 -2.88 -17.67
CA ARG A 109 -4.08 -1.62 -18.32
C ARG A 109 -5.19 -1.13 -19.25
N ASN A 110 -5.83 -2.03 -20.00
CA ASN A 110 -6.95 -1.67 -20.86
C ASN A 110 -8.12 -1.05 -20.06
N ILE A 111 -8.52 -1.68 -18.95
CA ILE A 111 -9.59 -1.14 -18.08
C ILE A 111 -9.24 0.28 -17.59
N PHE A 112 -7.97 0.52 -17.21
CA PHE A 112 -7.53 1.85 -16.78
C PHE A 112 -7.55 2.87 -17.92
N GLU A 113 -7.12 2.51 -19.12
CA GLU A 113 -7.13 3.40 -20.29
C GLU A 113 -8.56 3.73 -20.76
N GLN A 114 -9.45 2.74 -20.77
CA GLN A 114 -10.86 2.95 -21.08
C GLN A 114 -11.51 3.90 -20.08
N THR A 115 -11.32 3.64 -18.78
CA THR A 115 -11.83 4.52 -17.72
C THR A 115 -11.19 5.91 -17.79
N SER A 116 -9.91 5.99 -18.14
CA SER A 116 -9.20 7.27 -18.33
C SER A 116 -9.83 8.08 -19.46
N THR A 117 -10.16 7.43 -20.57
CA THR A 117 -10.84 8.05 -21.71
C THR A 117 -12.22 8.57 -21.34
N LEU A 118 -12.98 7.81 -20.53
CA LEU A 118 -14.33 8.19 -20.11
C LEU A 118 -14.36 9.32 -19.07
N THR A 119 -13.38 9.36 -18.16
CA THR A 119 -13.41 10.25 -16.98
C THR A 119 -12.45 11.43 -17.07
N GLY A 120 -11.47 11.38 -17.97
CA GLY A 120 -10.35 12.31 -18.03
C GLY A 120 -9.33 12.15 -16.90
N ILE A 121 -9.50 11.18 -15.99
CA ILE A 121 -8.51 10.86 -14.97
C ILE A 121 -7.38 10.06 -15.62
N PRO A 122 -6.11 10.48 -15.54
CA PRO A 122 -5.00 9.71 -16.09
C PRO A 122 -4.94 8.25 -15.59
N TRP A 123 -4.65 7.31 -16.48
CA TRP A 123 -4.65 5.86 -16.17
C TRP A 123 -3.76 5.49 -14.98
N TYR A 124 -2.64 6.20 -14.78
CA TYR A 124 -1.68 5.91 -13.71
C TYR A 124 -2.24 6.18 -12.32
N TYR A 125 -3.22 7.09 -12.19
CA TYR A 125 -3.95 7.31 -10.95
C TYR A 125 -4.91 6.14 -10.65
N LEU A 126 -5.60 5.63 -11.67
CA LEU A 126 -6.50 4.49 -11.55
C LEU A 126 -5.73 3.21 -11.21
N ALA A 127 -4.60 2.99 -11.89
CA ALA A 127 -3.67 1.90 -11.59
C ALA A 127 -3.13 1.98 -10.16
N ALA A 128 -2.83 3.19 -9.67
CA ALA A 128 -2.36 3.40 -8.30
C ALA A 128 -3.43 3.06 -7.24
N ILE A 129 -4.70 3.38 -7.50
CA ILE A 129 -5.81 3.00 -6.62
C ILE A 129 -5.92 1.47 -6.56
N ASP A 130 -6.00 0.79 -7.72
CA ASP A 130 -6.07 -0.67 -7.77
C ASP A 130 -4.85 -1.32 -7.09
N GLN A 131 -3.65 -0.78 -7.31
CA GLN A 131 -2.45 -1.29 -6.65
C GLN A 131 -2.49 -1.11 -5.14
N TYR A 132 -2.94 0.03 -4.64
CA TYR A 132 -3.13 0.25 -3.20
C TYR A 132 -4.14 -0.74 -2.61
N GLU A 133 -5.27 -0.94 -3.29
CA GLU A 133 -6.30 -1.92 -2.93
C GLU A 133 -5.75 -3.36 -2.87
N ARG A 134 -4.88 -3.76 -3.81
CA ARG A 134 -4.16 -5.06 -3.75
C ARG A 134 -3.37 -5.22 -2.45
N THR A 135 -2.68 -4.16 -2.02
CA THR A 135 -1.90 -4.23 -0.77
C THR A 135 -2.80 -4.43 0.45
N LEU A 136 -3.97 -3.79 0.47
CA LEU A 136 -4.96 -3.96 1.54
C LEU A 136 -5.56 -5.36 1.56
N THR A 137 -5.90 -5.89 0.37
CA THR A 137 -6.49 -7.22 0.23
C THR A 137 -5.52 -8.32 0.63
N LYS A 138 -4.24 -8.22 0.22
CA LYS A 138 -3.16 -9.12 0.67
C LYS A 138 -2.96 -9.08 2.19
N ALA A 139 -3.14 -7.91 2.81
CA ALA A 139 -3.03 -7.75 4.26
C ALA A 139 -4.27 -8.24 5.03
N ARG A 140 -5.46 -8.21 4.42
CA ARG A 140 -6.75 -8.51 5.07
C ARG A 140 -7.69 -9.36 4.18
N PRO A 141 -7.26 -10.55 3.72
CA PRO A 141 -8.00 -11.31 2.70
C PRO A 141 -9.40 -11.74 3.15
N LYS A 142 -9.60 -11.99 4.45
CA LYS A 142 -10.91 -12.36 5.00
C LYS A 142 -11.90 -11.19 5.04
N ALA A 143 -11.41 -9.96 5.29
CA ALA A 143 -12.24 -8.78 5.39
C ALA A 143 -12.44 -8.07 4.04
N ARG A 144 -11.62 -8.42 3.03
CA ARG A 144 -11.65 -7.88 1.67
C ARG A 144 -11.54 -9.04 0.68
N PRO A 145 -12.60 -9.85 0.51
CA PRO A 145 -12.57 -10.96 -0.44
C PRO A 145 -12.39 -10.42 -1.87
N VAL A 146 -11.48 -11.01 -2.63
CA VAL A 146 -11.29 -10.71 -4.06
C VAL A 146 -12.44 -11.35 -4.83
N SER A 147 -13.10 -10.59 -5.70
CA SER A 147 -14.25 -11.03 -6.51
C SER A 147 -13.89 -11.97 -7.68
N GLY A 148 -12.67 -12.52 -7.73
CA GLY A 148 -12.19 -13.35 -8.85
C GLY A 148 -11.90 -12.57 -10.14
N GLY A 149 -12.19 -11.26 -10.17
CA GLY A 149 -11.88 -10.34 -11.27
C GLY A 149 -10.39 -9.98 -11.38
N LEU A 150 -10.08 -9.18 -12.39
CA LEU A 150 -8.75 -8.66 -12.65
C LEU A 150 -8.33 -7.61 -11.64
N LEU A 151 -9.25 -6.77 -11.14
CA LEU A 151 -8.97 -5.73 -10.15
C LEU A 151 -9.05 -6.29 -8.72
N SER A 152 -8.44 -5.58 -7.77
CA SER A 152 -8.54 -5.95 -6.34
C SER A 152 -9.21 -4.88 -5.50
N ILE A 153 -9.85 -3.93 -6.16
CA ILE A 153 -10.70 -2.91 -5.57
C ILE A 153 -11.87 -3.60 -4.86
N TYR A 154 -11.96 -3.42 -3.55
CA TYR A 154 -13.08 -3.95 -2.77
C TYR A 154 -14.00 -2.83 -2.28
N ILE A 155 -15.22 -2.81 -2.81
CA ILE A 155 -16.30 -1.93 -2.35
C ILE A 155 -17.28 -2.79 -1.52
N PRO A 156 -17.56 -2.46 -0.25
CA PRO A 156 -18.54 -3.20 0.53
C PRO A 156 -19.91 -3.22 -0.15
N PRO A 157 -20.66 -4.34 -0.13
CA PRO A 157 -21.97 -4.43 -0.79
C PRO A 157 -22.93 -3.32 -0.33
N SER A 158 -23.01 -3.07 0.97
CA SER A 158 -23.82 -1.97 1.54
C SER A 158 -23.39 -0.58 1.10
N ARG A 159 -22.13 -0.36 0.73
CA ARG A 159 -21.68 0.91 0.13
C ARG A 159 -22.03 0.97 -1.36
N TRP A 160 -21.93 -0.16 -2.06
CA TRP A 160 -22.26 -0.30 -3.47
C TRP A 160 -23.74 -0.07 -3.73
N SER A 161 -24.61 -0.87 -3.11
CA SER A 161 -26.06 -0.87 -3.34
C SER A 161 -26.83 0.13 -2.47
N GLY A 162 -26.22 0.63 -1.40
CA GLY A 162 -26.80 1.56 -0.43
C GLY A 162 -27.10 0.86 0.90
N ALA A 163 -26.83 1.55 2.02
CA ALA A 163 -26.81 0.92 3.34
C ALA A 163 -28.18 0.41 3.82
N LEU A 164 -29.26 0.89 3.22
CA LEU A 164 -30.64 0.51 3.51
C LEU A 164 -31.27 -0.36 2.41
N ASN A 165 -30.48 -0.75 1.40
CA ASN A 165 -30.98 -1.62 0.34
C ASN A 165 -31.10 -3.05 0.87
N PRO A 166 -32.29 -3.68 0.84
CA PRO A 166 -32.46 -5.07 1.28
C PRO A 166 -31.74 -6.07 0.36
N ASP A 167 -31.44 -5.70 -0.89
CA ASP A 167 -30.66 -6.50 -1.82
C ASP A 167 -29.23 -5.96 -1.96
N GLU A 168 -28.27 -6.68 -1.38
CA GLU A 168 -26.84 -6.36 -1.46
C GLU A 168 -26.20 -6.74 -2.81
N ALA A 169 -26.90 -7.54 -3.63
CA ALA A 169 -26.50 -7.92 -4.98
C ALA A 169 -27.21 -7.08 -6.05
N GLU A 170 -27.89 -6.00 -5.65
CA GLU A 170 -28.59 -5.09 -6.56
C GLU A 170 -27.67 -4.57 -7.67
N THR A 171 -28.17 -4.61 -8.90
CA THR A 171 -27.47 -4.16 -10.12
C THR A 171 -28.22 -3.05 -10.85
N SER A 172 -29.50 -2.82 -10.53
CA SER A 172 -30.30 -1.76 -11.11
C SER A 172 -29.79 -0.39 -10.66
N LEU A 173 -29.37 0.45 -11.61
CA LEU A 173 -28.90 1.81 -11.32
C LEU A 173 -29.95 2.64 -10.57
N ALA A 174 -31.24 2.46 -10.91
CA ALA A 174 -32.31 3.22 -10.28
C ALA A 174 -32.46 2.85 -8.80
N ALA A 175 -32.43 1.55 -8.48
CA ALA A 175 -32.52 1.07 -7.11
C ALA A 175 -31.27 1.46 -6.29
N ILE A 176 -30.07 1.24 -6.85
CA ILE A 176 -28.81 1.66 -6.21
C ILE A 176 -28.85 3.15 -5.86
N ARG A 177 -29.25 4.01 -6.81
CA ARG A 177 -29.38 5.46 -6.56
C ARG A 177 -30.45 5.77 -5.52
N HIS A 178 -31.58 5.08 -5.54
CA HIS A 178 -32.66 5.28 -4.57
C HIS A 178 -32.19 5.06 -3.12
N PHE A 179 -31.36 4.04 -2.91
CA PHE A 179 -30.79 3.73 -1.59
C PHE A 179 -29.47 4.46 -1.28
N GLY A 180 -29.06 5.41 -2.13
CA GLY A 180 -27.83 6.18 -1.95
C GLY A 180 -26.54 5.37 -2.13
N GLY A 181 -26.60 4.23 -2.81
CA GLY A 181 -25.45 3.44 -3.20
C GLY A 181 -24.57 4.15 -4.23
N ILE A 182 -23.28 3.82 -4.22
CA ILE A 182 -22.30 4.47 -5.12
C ILE A 182 -22.15 3.78 -6.47
N GLY A 183 -22.69 2.56 -6.65
CA GLY A 183 -22.52 1.76 -7.87
C GLY A 183 -22.87 2.53 -9.14
N ARG A 184 -22.02 2.40 -10.16
CA ARG A 184 -22.15 2.98 -11.50
C ARG A 184 -21.88 1.93 -12.56
N ASP A 185 -22.61 2.06 -13.66
CA ASP A 185 -22.41 1.33 -14.91
C ASP A 185 -21.21 1.92 -15.65
N GLY A 186 -20.16 1.12 -15.81
CA GLY A 186 -18.88 1.50 -16.41
C GLY A 186 -18.67 0.95 -17.83
N ASP A 187 -19.34 -0.15 -18.19
CA ASP A 187 -19.26 -0.74 -19.53
C ASP A 187 -20.45 -0.40 -20.44
N GLY A 188 -21.49 0.22 -19.90
CA GLY A 188 -22.66 0.71 -20.61
C GLY A 188 -23.74 -0.35 -20.84
N ASP A 189 -23.72 -1.47 -20.12
CA ASP A 189 -24.72 -2.55 -20.28
C ASP A 189 -26.07 -2.25 -19.59
N GLY A 190 -26.18 -1.13 -18.90
CA GLY A 190 -27.37 -0.70 -18.17
C GLY A 190 -27.47 -1.27 -16.75
N LYS A 191 -26.39 -1.86 -16.23
CA LYS A 191 -26.29 -2.40 -14.87
C LYS A 191 -25.04 -1.87 -14.18
N ALA A 192 -25.08 -1.85 -12.85
CA ALA A 192 -23.90 -1.61 -12.03
C ALA A 192 -23.61 -2.87 -11.22
N ASP A 193 -22.80 -3.76 -11.79
CA ASP A 193 -22.39 -5.03 -11.20
C ASP A 193 -21.04 -4.89 -10.47
N ARG A 194 -21.06 -5.17 -9.16
CA ARG A 194 -19.86 -5.15 -8.31
C ARG A 194 -18.84 -6.24 -8.67
N LEU A 195 -19.23 -7.25 -9.44
CA LEU A 195 -18.35 -8.30 -9.94
C LEU A 195 -17.74 -7.96 -11.31
N ASN A 196 -18.18 -6.87 -11.94
CA ASN A 196 -17.63 -6.37 -13.19
C ASN A 196 -16.52 -5.35 -12.91
N ASP A 197 -15.30 -5.61 -13.39
CA ASP A 197 -14.15 -4.74 -13.15
C ASP A 197 -14.31 -3.34 -13.79
N ALA A 198 -15.02 -3.22 -14.91
CA ALA A 198 -15.26 -1.93 -15.57
C ALA A 198 -16.17 -1.05 -14.70
N ASP A 199 -17.26 -1.61 -14.19
CA ASP A 199 -18.19 -0.93 -13.26
C ASP A 199 -17.48 -0.52 -11.97
N VAL A 200 -16.68 -1.42 -11.40
CA VAL A 200 -15.92 -1.15 -10.18
C VAL A 200 -14.93 -0.01 -10.38
N MET A 201 -14.15 -0.05 -11.47
CA MET A 201 -13.18 0.99 -11.78
C MET A 201 -13.86 2.33 -12.05
N TYR A 202 -14.91 2.34 -12.86
CA TYR A 202 -15.67 3.54 -13.20
C TYR A 202 -16.39 4.14 -11.98
N THR A 203 -16.91 3.30 -11.08
CA THR A 203 -17.53 3.73 -9.82
C THR A 203 -16.55 4.51 -8.95
N ILE A 204 -15.33 3.98 -8.75
CA ILE A 204 -14.30 4.69 -7.98
C ILE A 204 -13.83 5.95 -8.71
N ALA A 205 -13.57 5.85 -10.01
CA ALA A 205 -13.13 6.99 -10.81
C ALA A 205 -14.15 8.15 -10.71
N SER A 206 -15.45 7.85 -10.85
CA SER A 206 -16.54 8.81 -10.71
C SER A 206 -16.61 9.44 -9.32
N HIS A 207 -16.33 8.67 -8.27
CA HIS A 207 -16.32 9.19 -6.90
C HIS A 207 -15.18 10.17 -6.67
N VAL A 208 -13.97 9.84 -7.15
CA VAL A 208 -12.80 10.71 -7.01
C VAL A 208 -12.93 11.95 -7.92
N LEU A 209 -13.51 11.80 -9.11
CA LEU A 209 -13.75 12.87 -10.08
C LEU A 209 -14.68 13.96 -9.54
N ALA A 210 -15.52 13.67 -8.54
CA ALA A 210 -16.47 14.64 -7.99
C ALA A 210 -15.83 15.94 -7.49
N HIS A 211 -14.51 15.92 -7.23
CA HIS A 211 -13.75 17.09 -6.81
C HIS A 211 -12.95 17.77 -7.93
N GLY A 212 -12.76 17.11 -9.08
CA GLY A 212 -11.95 17.58 -10.20
C GLY A 212 -10.87 16.59 -10.62
N THR A 213 -10.13 16.94 -11.68
CA THR A 213 -9.04 16.10 -12.24
C THR A 213 -7.64 16.64 -11.93
N ALA A 214 -7.54 17.81 -11.31
CA ALA A 214 -6.24 18.34 -10.89
C ALA A 214 -5.66 17.45 -9.78
N THR A 215 -4.34 17.48 -9.61
CA THR A 215 -3.64 16.64 -8.63
C THR A 215 -4.17 16.83 -7.20
N ASP A 216 -4.45 18.07 -6.80
CA ASP A 216 -4.99 18.38 -5.47
C ASP A 216 -6.44 17.91 -5.31
N ASP A 217 -7.26 18.09 -6.34
CA ASP A 217 -8.65 17.61 -6.38
C ASP A 217 -8.73 16.08 -6.27
N PHE A 218 -7.86 15.39 -7.00
CA PHE A 218 -7.73 13.95 -6.94
C PHE A 218 -7.36 13.47 -5.53
N ALA A 219 -6.44 14.17 -4.85
CA ALA A 219 -6.07 13.87 -3.47
C ALA A 219 -7.24 14.09 -2.49
N ILE A 220 -8.07 15.11 -2.71
CA ILE A 220 -9.30 15.35 -1.93
C ILE A 220 -10.29 14.20 -2.15
N GLY A 221 -10.55 13.79 -3.39
CA GLY A 221 -11.45 12.69 -3.69
C GLY A 221 -10.99 11.35 -3.12
N LEU A 222 -9.67 11.08 -3.11
CA LEU A 222 -9.12 9.94 -2.39
C LEU A 222 -9.34 10.04 -0.88
N TRP A 223 -9.18 11.21 -0.28
CA TRP A 223 -9.41 11.38 1.15
C TRP A 223 -10.88 11.17 1.51
N GLU A 224 -11.82 11.66 0.71
CA GLU A 224 -13.25 11.41 0.94
C GLU A 224 -13.59 9.92 0.79
N TYR A 225 -12.99 9.23 -0.18
CA TYR A 225 -13.22 7.80 -0.38
C TYR A 225 -12.67 6.95 0.77
N TYR A 226 -11.42 7.19 1.17
CA TYR A 226 -10.67 6.36 2.12
C TYR A 226 -10.72 6.83 3.57
N ARG A 227 -10.98 8.12 3.79
CA ARG A 227 -10.92 8.81 5.10
C ARG A 227 -9.59 8.54 5.83
N ASN A 228 -8.49 8.45 5.08
CA ASN A 228 -7.18 8.07 5.60
C ASN A 228 -6.04 8.77 4.81
N THR A 229 -5.32 9.68 5.46
CA THR A 229 -4.21 10.43 4.84
C THR A 229 -3.06 9.53 4.38
N ARG A 230 -2.79 8.40 5.06
CA ARG A 230 -1.76 7.45 4.61
C ARG A 230 -2.17 6.80 3.30
N ALA A 231 -3.45 6.47 3.12
CA ALA A 231 -3.98 5.92 1.87
C ALA A 231 -3.73 6.89 0.71
N VAL A 232 -4.09 8.17 0.90
CA VAL A 232 -3.83 9.23 -0.08
C VAL A 232 -2.34 9.30 -0.42
N GLN A 233 -1.47 9.35 0.59
CA GLN A 233 -0.03 9.39 0.37
C GLN A 233 0.47 8.16 -0.42
N ARG A 234 0.00 6.95 -0.09
CA ARG A 234 0.40 5.71 -0.80
C ARG A 234 -0.03 5.73 -2.25
N VAL A 235 -1.30 6.06 -2.52
CA VAL A 235 -1.83 6.13 -3.89
C VAL A 235 -1.08 7.19 -4.70
N MET A 236 -0.80 8.35 -4.11
CA MET A 236 0.00 9.40 -4.77
C MET A 236 1.46 9.01 -4.99
N GLN A 237 2.04 8.16 -4.15
CA GLN A 237 3.37 7.60 -4.39
C GLN A 237 3.34 6.57 -5.53
N PHE A 238 2.33 5.69 -5.56
CA PHE A 238 2.20 4.66 -6.59
C PHE A 238 1.94 5.28 -7.96
N SER A 239 1.11 6.35 -8.02
CA SER A 239 0.80 7.05 -9.25
C SER A 239 2.04 7.65 -9.90
N ARG A 240 2.95 8.22 -9.11
CA ARG A 240 4.24 8.75 -9.60
C ARG A 240 5.14 7.67 -10.20
N LEU A 241 5.14 6.45 -9.65
CA LEU A 241 5.89 5.33 -10.23
C LEU A 241 5.29 4.92 -11.59
N TYR A 242 3.96 4.78 -11.65
CA TYR A 242 3.29 4.42 -12.90
C TYR A 242 3.42 5.49 -13.98
N ASP A 243 3.31 6.76 -13.62
CA ASP A 243 3.55 7.91 -14.51
C ASP A 243 5.00 7.90 -15.05
N ALA A 244 5.98 7.67 -14.19
CA ALA A 244 7.39 7.73 -14.59
C ALA A 244 7.84 6.60 -15.52
N PHE A 245 7.26 5.39 -15.42
CA PHE A 245 7.69 4.22 -16.18
C PHE A 245 6.71 3.76 -17.27
N ASP A 246 5.49 4.32 -17.28
CA ASP A 246 4.42 3.99 -18.22
C ASP A 246 4.12 2.49 -18.38
N ARG A 247 4.24 1.71 -17.29
CA ARG A 247 4.00 0.26 -17.28
C ARG A 247 3.61 -0.25 -15.90
N LEU A 248 2.93 -1.39 -15.83
CA LEU A 248 2.44 -1.97 -14.57
C LEU A 248 3.45 -2.89 -13.87
N ASP A 249 4.39 -3.47 -14.62
CA ASP A 249 5.34 -4.49 -14.19
C ASP A 249 6.59 -3.89 -13.54
N LEU A 250 6.40 -3.30 -12.36
CA LEU A 250 7.44 -2.63 -11.56
C LEU A 250 7.80 -3.40 -10.28
N PHE A 251 7.80 -4.74 -10.36
CA PHE A 251 8.05 -5.65 -9.23
C PHE A 251 9.41 -6.36 -9.32
N GLU A 252 10.30 -5.89 -10.19
CA GLU A 252 11.66 -6.43 -10.25
C GLU A 252 12.45 -6.05 -9.00
N HIS A 253 13.39 -6.91 -8.64
CA HIS A 253 14.24 -6.73 -7.48
C HIS A 253 15.73 -6.88 -7.82
N ALA A 254 16.57 -6.30 -6.96
CA ALA A 254 18.02 -6.41 -7.01
C ALA A 254 18.59 -6.69 -5.62
N PHE A 255 19.75 -7.36 -5.55
CA PHE A 255 20.47 -7.52 -4.29
C PHE A 255 21.05 -6.16 -3.84
N PRO A 256 20.97 -5.77 -2.55
CA PRO A 256 21.32 -4.41 -2.11
C PRO A 256 22.80 -4.06 -2.22
N LEU A 257 23.70 -5.04 -2.39
CA LEU A 257 25.12 -4.81 -2.72
C LEU A 257 25.43 -5.41 -4.09
N PRO A 258 26.43 -4.92 -4.86
CA PRO A 258 26.88 -5.62 -6.05
C PRO A 258 27.29 -7.06 -5.73
N VAL A 259 26.72 -8.05 -6.42
CA VAL A 259 26.97 -9.48 -6.10
C VAL A 259 28.44 -9.91 -6.27
N ARG A 260 29.25 -9.13 -7.00
CA ARG A 260 30.71 -9.35 -7.13
C ARG A 260 31.55 -8.71 -6.02
N ALA A 261 30.95 -7.91 -5.14
CA ALA A 261 31.65 -7.34 -4.00
C ALA A 261 32.00 -8.43 -2.98
N ASN A 262 33.00 -8.16 -2.14
CA ASN A 262 33.29 -9.03 -1.00
C ASN A 262 32.31 -8.70 0.15
N TYR A 263 31.39 -9.62 0.44
CA TYR A 263 30.44 -9.49 1.53
C TYR A 263 30.12 -10.85 2.17
N SER A 264 29.60 -10.82 3.40
CA SER A 264 29.03 -11.99 4.05
C SER A 264 27.79 -11.62 4.86
N TYR A 265 26.83 -12.55 4.92
CA TYR A 265 25.60 -12.37 5.69
C TYR A 265 25.01 -13.74 6.03
N ARG A 266 24.22 -13.78 7.10
CA ARG A 266 23.46 -14.95 7.57
C ARG A 266 22.10 -14.46 8.09
N SER A 267 21.16 -15.37 8.33
CA SER A 267 19.93 -14.97 9.03
C SER A 267 20.32 -14.49 10.43
N THR A 268 20.03 -13.21 10.70
CA THR A 268 20.24 -12.56 12.00
C THR A 268 18.93 -12.05 12.58
N TRP A 269 17.80 -12.48 12.02
CA TRP A 269 16.48 -12.09 12.48
C TRP A 269 16.27 -12.49 13.94
N GLY A 270 15.72 -11.58 14.75
CA GLY A 270 15.45 -11.85 16.16
C GLY A 270 16.69 -11.88 17.06
N ALA A 271 17.91 -11.73 16.52
CA ALA A 271 19.14 -11.70 17.32
C ALA A 271 19.12 -10.53 18.31
N ARG A 272 19.73 -10.71 19.49
CA ARG A 272 19.77 -9.67 20.53
C ARG A 272 20.60 -8.46 20.08
N ARG A 273 20.07 -7.25 20.25
CA ARG A 273 20.81 -5.98 20.09
C ARG A 273 21.09 -5.39 21.46
N GLY A 274 22.35 -5.07 21.75
CA GLY A 274 22.80 -4.65 23.08
C GLY A 274 22.74 -3.14 23.34
N TRP A 275 22.66 -2.30 22.31
CA TRP A 275 22.63 -0.85 22.46
C TRP A 275 21.18 -0.32 22.50
N GLY A 276 20.82 0.39 23.58
CA GLY A 276 19.48 0.94 23.77
C GLY A 276 18.45 -0.03 24.38
N GLY A 277 18.88 -1.05 25.14
CA GLY A 277 18.00 -1.95 25.90
C GLY A 277 17.70 -3.29 25.22
N TYR A 278 16.65 -3.98 25.68
CA TYR A 278 16.22 -5.27 25.14
C TYR A 278 15.53 -5.11 23.79
N ARG A 279 16.32 -5.16 22.73
CA ARG A 279 15.83 -5.08 21.35
C ARG A 279 16.15 -6.35 20.59
N ILE A 280 15.24 -6.74 19.72
CA ILE A 280 15.48 -7.74 18.69
C ILE A 280 16.00 -7.09 17.42
N HIS A 281 16.74 -7.87 16.63
CA HIS A 281 17.25 -7.44 15.35
C HIS A 281 16.18 -7.63 14.27
N GLU A 282 15.54 -6.54 13.88
CA GLU A 282 14.48 -6.47 12.87
C GLU A 282 15.04 -6.27 11.45
N GLY A 283 16.04 -7.08 11.09
CA GLY A 283 16.69 -6.99 9.80
C GLY A 283 17.79 -8.04 9.59
N THR A 284 18.55 -7.86 8.52
CA THR A 284 19.74 -8.64 8.21
C THR A 284 20.93 -7.71 8.03
N ASP A 285 22.02 -8.02 8.72
CA ASP A 285 23.28 -7.30 8.60
C ASP A 285 24.14 -7.96 7.52
N ILE A 286 24.49 -7.19 6.49
CA ILE A 286 25.33 -7.60 5.37
C ILE A 286 26.70 -6.95 5.54
N PHE A 287 27.67 -7.72 6.03
CA PHE A 287 29.02 -7.24 6.29
C PHE A 287 29.77 -7.06 4.98
N ALA A 288 30.30 -5.87 4.76
CA ALA A 288 31.03 -5.49 3.57
C ALA A 288 32.01 -4.35 3.89
N GLY A 289 33.02 -4.15 3.06
CA GLY A 289 34.00 -3.08 3.24
C GLY A 289 33.36 -1.68 3.18
N TYR A 290 34.00 -0.70 3.81
CA TYR A 290 33.65 0.71 3.65
C TYR A 290 33.62 1.10 2.18
N GLY A 291 32.64 1.91 1.78
CA GLY A 291 32.56 2.42 0.42
C GLY A 291 32.01 1.42 -0.61
N VAL A 292 31.65 0.19 -0.21
CA VAL A 292 30.91 -0.71 -1.11
C VAL A 292 29.57 -0.04 -1.47
N PRO A 293 29.19 0.06 -2.76
CA PRO A 293 27.93 0.67 -3.16
C PRO A 293 26.72 -0.05 -2.54
N VAL A 294 25.80 0.72 -1.99
CA VAL A 294 24.47 0.26 -1.57
C VAL A 294 23.48 0.64 -2.66
N ARG A 295 22.66 -0.32 -3.07
CA ARG A 295 21.71 -0.22 -4.19
C ARG A 295 20.28 -0.38 -3.69
N SER A 296 19.33 0.31 -4.33
CA SER A 296 17.91 0.06 -4.11
C SER A 296 17.57 -1.38 -4.52
N THR A 297 16.81 -2.07 -3.69
CA THR A 297 16.34 -3.44 -3.95
C THR A 297 15.11 -3.50 -4.84
N CYS A 298 14.40 -2.39 -5.03
CA CYS A 298 13.09 -2.34 -5.69
C CYS A 298 12.90 -1.02 -6.48
N TYR A 299 11.86 -0.98 -7.30
CA TYR A 299 11.26 0.28 -7.73
C TYR A 299 10.56 0.91 -6.52
N GLY A 300 10.78 2.19 -6.30
CA GLY A 300 10.16 2.83 -5.15
C GLY A 300 10.40 4.32 -5.04
N ILE A 301 9.85 4.91 -3.99
CA ILE A 301 10.04 6.32 -3.65
C ILE A 301 10.82 6.45 -2.35
N VAL A 302 11.81 7.34 -2.34
CA VAL A 302 12.57 7.67 -1.13
C VAL A 302 11.66 8.44 -0.16
N GLU A 303 11.29 7.83 0.95
CA GLU A 303 10.46 8.48 1.97
C GLU A 303 11.29 9.22 3.00
N VAL A 304 12.47 8.68 3.30
CA VAL A 304 13.31 9.20 4.37
C VAL A 304 14.77 9.12 3.98
N LYS A 305 15.52 10.19 4.25
CA LYS A 305 16.96 10.27 4.09
C LYS A 305 17.53 11.10 5.25
N GLY A 306 18.57 10.63 5.92
CA GLY A 306 19.22 11.39 6.99
C GLY A 306 19.63 10.55 8.20
N TRP A 307 19.89 11.22 9.32
CA TRP A 307 20.41 10.62 10.54
C TRP A 307 19.31 10.09 11.47
N ASN A 308 19.53 8.94 12.10
CA ASN A 308 18.93 8.62 13.39
C ASN A 308 19.97 8.00 14.36
N PRO A 309 19.74 8.04 15.68
CA PRO A 309 20.75 7.57 16.64
C PRO A 309 21.12 6.08 16.52
N PHE A 310 20.19 5.22 16.07
CA PHE A 310 20.39 3.78 16.02
C PHE A 310 21.04 3.32 14.72
N GLY A 311 20.46 3.69 13.58
CA GLY A 311 20.89 3.33 12.23
C GLY A 311 21.84 4.33 11.58
N GLY A 312 22.22 5.42 12.26
CA GLY A 312 23.13 6.41 11.70
C GLY A 312 22.57 7.07 10.45
N TRP A 313 23.39 7.19 9.41
CA TRP A 313 22.92 7.60 8.09
C TRP A 313 22.09 6.49 7.47
N ARG A 314 20.80 6.77 7.26
CA ARG A 314 19.83 5.83 6.73
C ARG A 314 18.98 6.41 5.62
N ILE A 315 18.55 5.54 4.72
CA ILE A 315 17.57 5.82 3.68
C ILE A 315 16.43 4.80 3.75
N GLY A 316 15.22 5.28 3.51
CA GLY A 316 14.00 4.50 3.51
C GLY A 316 13.27 4.64 2.19
N ILE A 317 12.95 3.52 1.54
CA ILE A 317 12.31 3.48 0.23
C ILE A 317 11.02 2.67 0.33
N ARG A 318 9.93 3.15 -0.27
CA ARG A 318 8.64 2.44 -0.32
C ARG A 318 8.39 1.90 -1.73
N ASP A 319 8.05 0.62 -1.82
CA ASP A 319 7.67 -0.04 -3.08
C ASP A 319 6.14 -0.06 -3.33
N LEU A 320 5.73 -0.62 -4.46
CA LEU A 320 4.31 -0.79 -4.85
C LEU A 320 3.57 -1.87 -4.04
N ASP A 321 4.27 -2.75 -3.33
CA ASP A 321 3.70 -3.76 -2.43
C ASP A 321 3.41 -3.18 -1.02
N ASN A 322 3.64 -1.87 -0.87
CA ASN A 322 3.60 -1.09 0.37
C ASN A 322 4.61 -1.59 1.43
N VAL A 323 5.75 -2.10 0.97
CA VAL A 323 6.89 -2.53 1.77
C VAL A 323 7.90 -1.38 1.87
N TYR A 324 8.26 -1.05 3.10
CA TYR A 324 9.36 -0.16 3.42
C TYR A 324 10.67 -0.94 3.41
N HIS A 325 11.63 -0.47 2.64
CA HIS A 325 12.99 -0.97 2.58
C HIS A 325 13.89 0.01 3.32
N TYR A 326 14.47 -0.46 4.42
CA TYR A 326 15.29 0.33 5.33
C TYR A 326 16.77 -0.03 5.15
N TYR A 327 17.59 0.98 4.85
CA TYR A 327 19.03 0.83 4.65
C TYR A 327 19.74 1.74 5.64
N ALA A 328 20.56 1.16 6.51
CA ALA A 328 21.21 1.88 7.60
C ALA A 328 22.73 1.64 7.64
N HIS A 329 23.37 2.39 8.54
CA HIS A 329 24.81 2.41 8.78
C HIS A 329 25.63 2.92 7.60
N LEU A 330 25.03 3.72 6.73
CA LEU A 330 25.71 4.24 5.55
C LEU A 330 26.88 5.16 5.93
N SER A 331 27.93 5.19 5.12
CA SER A 331 29.01 6.18 5.24
C SER A 331 28.61 7.52 4.63
N GLY A 332 27.71 7.48 3.64
CA GLY A 332 27.15 8.65 2.97
C GLY A 332 26.06 8.24 1.97
N PHE A 333 25.43 9.24 1.35
CA PHE A 333 24.35 9.07 0.38
C PHE A 333 24.79 9.44 -1.02
N GLU A 334 24.24 8.76 -2.02
CA GLU A 334 24.37 9.21 -3.41
C GLU A 334 23.87 10.66 -3.54
N ARG A 335 24.67 11.50 -4.20
CA ARG A 335 24.48 12.96 -4.21
C ARG A 335 23.16 13.35 -4.87
N LYS A 336 22.76 12.60 -5.90
CA LYS A 336 21.54 12.86 -6.68
C LYS A 336 20.26 12.34 -6.04
N VAL A 337 20.35 11.54 -4.97
CA VAL A 337 19.17 10.92 -4.35
C VAL A 337 18.64 11.81 -3.23
N ALA A 338 17.39 12.25 -3.31
CA ALA A 338 16.69 13.07 -2.33
C ALA A 338 15.37 12.42 -1.86
N VAL A 339 14.78 12.96 -0.78
CA VAL A 339 13.45 12.54 -0.35
C VAL A 339 12.44 12.93 -1.42
N GLY A 340 11.57 12.00 -1.79
CA GLY A 340 10.59 12.15 -2.85
C GLY A 340 11.06 11.63 -4.20
N ASP A 341 12.33 11.26 -4.37
CA ASP A 341 12.84 10.74 -5.65
C ASP A 341 12.36 9.31 -5.91
N ILE A 342 12.16 9.01 -7.19
CA ILE A 342 11.95 7.65 -7.68
C ILE A 342 13.30 6.96 -7.82
N VAL A 343 13.38 5.71 -7.37
CA VAL A 343 14.54 4.85 -7.52
C VAL A 343 14.18 3.55 -8.21
N THR A 344 15.14 2.95 -8.91
CA THR A 344 14.99 1.66 -9.59
C THR A 344 15.84 0.56 -8.94
N PRO A 345 15.49 -0.73 -9.12
CA PRO A 345 16.31 -1.84 -8.65
C PRO A 345 17.75 -1.73 -9.19
N GLY A 346 18.73 -1.86 -8.30
CA GLY A 346 20.15 -1.77 -8.65
C GLY A 346 20.73 -0.35 -8.71
N GLN A 347 19.90 0.70 -8.62
CA GLN A 347 20.38 2.08 -8.55
C GLN A 347 21.15 2.33 -7.25
N THR A 348 22.35 2.91 -7.33
CA THR A 348 23.13 3.28 -6.15
C THR A 348 22.43 4.40 -5.37
N ILE A 349 22.28 4.19 -4.06
CA ILE A 349 21.62 5.12 -3.13
C ILE A 349 22.55 5.62 -2.01
N GLY A 350 23.71 4.98 -1.85
CA GLY A 350 24.73 5.37 -0.88
C GLY A 350 25.84 4.33 -0.81
N TRP A 351 26.57 4.32 0.29
CA TRP A 351 27.71 3.44 0.48
C TRP A 351 27.74 2.83 1.88
N VAL A 352 28.24 1.60 1.96
CA VAL A 352 28.43 0.88 3.23
C VAL A 352 29.34 1.70 4.15
N GLY A 353 28.97 1.71 5.43
CA GLY A 353 29.72 2.39 6.48
C GLY A 353 29.56 1.70 7.83
N SER A 354 29.77 2.47 8.88
CA SER A 354 29.63 2.05 10.28
C SER A 354 29.01 3.15 11.14
N SER A 355 28.14 3.97 10.52
CA SER A 355 27.55 5.12 11.19
C SER A 355 26.41 4.72 12.11
N GLY A 356 26.31 5.36 13.28
CA GLY A 356 25.23 5.15 14.24
C GLY A 356 25.69 5.05 15.69
N TYR A 357 24.78 4.65 16.57
CA TYR A 357 24.93 4.53 18.02
C TYR A 357 25.42 5.82 18.69
N GLY A 358 24.84 6.96 18.33
CA GLY A 358 25.21 8.24 18.92
C GLY A 358 24.63 9.48 18.24
N LYS A 359 25.31 10.61 18.47
CA LYS A 359 25.00 11.91 17.86
C LYS A 359 25.28 11.89 16.35
N PRO A 360 24.67 12.79 15.55
CA PRO A 360 24.94 12.92 14.12
C PRO A 360 26.43 12.85 13.77
N GLY A 361 26.78 11.97 12.83
CA GLY A 361 28.16 11.74 12.39
C GLY A 361 28.96 10.70 13.18
N THR A 362 28.39 10.09 14.23
CA THR A 362 29.06 9.00 14.96
C THR A 362 29.37 7.82 14.03
N SER A 363 30.61 7.33 13.99
CA SER A 363 31.01 6.17 13.18
C SER A 363 32.08 5.32 13.87
N GLY A 364 32.30 4.10 13.38
CA GLY A 364 33.40 3.24 13.83
C GLY A 364 33.16 2.46 15.12
N LYS A 365 31.93 2.47 15.66
CA LYS A 365 31.56 1.73 16.89
C LYS A 365 31.34 0.22 16.68
N PHE A 366 31.30 -0.22 15.44
CA PHE A 366 31.07 -1.60 15.02
C PHE A 366 31.67 -1.83 13.63
N PRO A 367 31.90 -3.10 13.22
CA PRO A 367 32.42 -3.41 11.88
C PRO A 367 31.52 -2.85 10.77
N PRO A 368 32.07 -2.47 9.61
CA PRO A 368 31.27 -1.93 8.52
C PRO A 368 30.29 -2.98 7.99
N HIS A 369 29.03 -2.58 7.87
CA HIS A 369 27.96 -3.41 7.32
C HIS A 369 26.81 -2.55 6.84
N LEU A 370 26.01 -3.11 5.93
CA LEU A 370 24.68 -2.61 5.63
C LEU A 370 23.68 -3.31 6.55
N HIS A 371 22.98 -2.56 7.39
CA HIS A 371 21.78 -3.08 8.02
C HIS A 371 20.60 -2.88 7.06
N TYR A 372 19.97 -4.00 6.66
CA TYR A 372 18.83 -4.01 5.76
C TYR A 372 17.58 -4.56 6.48
N GLY A 373 16.54 -3.75 6.57
CA GLY A 373 15.25 -4.10 7.19
C GLY A 373 14.11 -3.96 6.20
N VAL A 374 13.06 -4.75 6.41
CA VAL A 374 11.82 -4.67 5.63
C VAL A 374 10.62 -4.60 6.55
N TYR A 375 9.71 -3.67 6.25
CA TYR A 375 8.53 -3.40 7.07
C TYR A 375 7.31 -3.32 6.18
N ARG A 376 6.19 -3.89 6.60
CA ARG A 376 4.94 -3.82 5.85
C ARG A 376 3.90 -3.04 6.64
N ASP A 377 3.23 -2.12 5.96
CA ASP A 377 2.11 -1.38 6.54
C ASP A 377 0.79 -2.13 6.31
N ARG A 378 -0.04 -2.28 7.36
CA ARG A 378 -1.43 -2.80 7.27
C ARG A 378 -2.49 -1.70 7.39
N GLY A 379 -2.11 -0.45 7.20
CA GLY A 379 -2.94 0.76 7.27
C GLY A 379 -3.10 1.37 8.66
N LEU A 380 -2.61 0.70 9.71
CA LEU A 380 -2.68 1.14 11.11
C LEU A 380 -1.34 0.99 11.84
N VAL A 381 -0.61 -0.09 11.54
CA VAL A 381 0.66 -0.44 12.17
C VAL A 381 1.61 -0.97 11.11
N GLU A 382 2.87 -0.54 11.18
CA GLU A 382 3.98 -1.14 10.44
C GLU A 382 4.58 -2.28 11.26
N TRP A 383 4.85 -3.41 10.63
CA TRP A 383 5.51 -4.54 11.28
C TRP A 383 6.70 -5.02 10.44
N ALA A 384 7.79 -5.34 11.13
CA ALA A 384 9.00 -5.84 10.51
C ALA A 384 8.87 -7.35 10.19
N PHE A 385 9.49 -7.81 9.11
CA PHE A 385 9.58 -9.24 8.77
C PHE A 385 10.99 -9.61 8.29
N ASP A 386 11.33 -10.89 8.35
CA ASP A 386 12.69 -11.37 8.04
C ASP A 386 13.05 -11.11 6.56
N PRO A 387 14.05 -10.25 6.27
CA PRO A 387 14.47 -9.99 4.89
C PRO A 387 15.38 -11.10 4.33
N TYR A 388 15.92 -12.00 5.16
CA TYR A 388 16.92 -12.98 4.74
C TYR A 388 16.47 -13.87 3.57
N PRO A 389 15.23 -14.44 3.56
CA PRO A 389 14.76 -15.24 2.43
C PRO A 389 14.73 -14.46 1.11
N SER A 390 14.26 -13.21 1.14
CA SER A 390 14.22 -12.32 -0.03
C SER A 390 15.64 -12.00 -0.52
N LEU A 391 16.56 -11.67 0.39
CA LEU A 391 17.96 -11.41 0.07
C LEU A 391 18.62 -12.61 -0.63
N LYS A 392 18.39 -13.84 -0.15
CA LYS A 392 18.88 -15.07 -0.80
C LYS A 392 18.33 -15.22 -2.22
N SER A 393 17.03 -14.97 -2.42
CA SER A 393 16.40 -15.06 -3.74
C SER A 393 17.01 -14.06 -4.72
N TRP A 394 17.08 -12.79 -4.34
CA TRP A 394 17.58 -11.72 -5.20
C TRP A 394 19.06 -11.88 -5.54
N GLU A 395 19.89 -12.33 -4.59
CA GLU A 395 21.29 -12.68 -4.83
C GLU A 395 21.42 -13.77 -5.91
N GLN A 396 20.64 -14.86 -5.78
CA GLN A 396 20.68 -15.99 -6.71
C GLN A 396 20.17 -15.60 -8.10
N GLU A 397 19.12 -14.79 -8.18
CA GLU A 397 18.58 -14.28 -9.44
C GLU A 397 19.60 -13.42 -10.19
N GLU A 398 20.31 -12.54 -9.49
CA GLU A 398 21.33 -11.69 -10.11
C GLU A 398 22.52 -12.51 -10.61
N TRP A 399 22.98 -13.51 -9.85
CA TRP A 399 23.98 -14.46 -10.32
C TRP A 399 23.53 -15.26 -11.55
N ARG A 400 22.26 -15.71 -11.58
CA ARG A 400 21.68 -16.38 -12.75
C ARG A 400 21.68 -15.48 -13.98
N LYS A 401 21.29 -14.20 -13.83
CA LYS A 401 21.33 -13.20 -14.92
C LYS A 401 22.76 -12.99 -15.45
N ILE A 402 23.76 -12.93 -14.56
CA ILE A 402 25.17 -12.78 -14.94
C ILE A 402 25.68 -14.02 -15.71
N ARG A 403 25.36 -15.23 -15.24
CA ARG A 403 25.76 -16.48 -15.90
C ARG A 403 25.07 -16.65 -17.25
N GLY A 404 23.77 -16.35 -17.34
CA GLY A 404 23.02 -16.41 -18.59
C GLY A 404 23.55 -15.45 -19.66
N LYS A 405 24.04 -14.26 -19.27
CA LYS A 405 24.70 -13.32 -20.19
C LYS A 405 26.06 -13.78 -20.71
N LYS A 406 26.73 -14.73 -20.04
CA LYS A 406 28.00 -15.30 -20.51
C LYS A 406 27.79 -16.43 -21.53
N ASN A 407 26.60 -17.03 -21.54
CA ASN A 407 26.26 -18.18 -22.39
C ASN A 407 25.50 -17.78 -23.66
N LYS A 408 25.17 -16.49 -23.81
CA LYS A 408 24.71 -15.85 -25.04
C LYS A 408 25.86 -15.03 -25.60
#